data_AF-A0A9E0MHA1-F1
#
_entry.id   AF-A0A9E0MHA1-F1
#
_cell.length_a   1.000
_cell.length_b   1.000
_cell.length_c   1.000
_cell.angle_alpha   90.00
_cell.angle_beta   90.00
_cell.angle_gamma   90.00
#
_symmetry.space_group_name_H-M   'P 1'
#
loop_
_entity.id
_entity.type
_entity.pdbx_description
1 polymer ?
#
loop_
_entity_poly.entity_id
_entity_poly.type
_entity_poly.pdbx_seq_one_letter_code
_entity_poly.pdbx_strand_id
1 'polypeptide(L)'
;LGMLAEAQRAGRSRKAIVFLGWEPHPMNVQMRMNYLAGGDDVFGPNFGEAKVYTVVAEGFEARCPNVARLLHNLQFSTDMESQVMGPILSKVRPNAAARNFLKKNPATYEPWLKGVTTYDGNDGLAAVTAALTR
;
A
#
# COMPACT_ATOMS: atom_id res chain seq x y z
N LEU A 1 14.25 -7.14 -6.68
CA LEU A 1 14.18 -8.24 -5.71
C LEU A 1 14.54 -9.55 -6.41
N GLY A 2 15.40 -10.37 -5.79
CA GLY A 2 15.91 -11.62 -6.39
C GLY A 2 14.81 -12.60 -6.75
N MET A 3 13.86 -12.86 -5.85
CA MET A 3 12.75 -13.80 -6.06
C MET A 3 11.97 -13.54 -7.37
N LEU A 4 11.55 -12.30 -7.62
CA LEU A 4 10.79 -11.94 -8.81
C LEU A 4 11.63 -12.05 -10.10
N ALA A 5 12.92 -11.71 -10.02
CA ALA A 5 13.83 -11.86 -11.16
C ALA A 5 14.01 -13.33 -11.56
N GLU A 6 14.12 -14.22 -10.57
CA GLU A 6 14.18 -15.67 -10.78
C GLU A 6 12.87 -16.20 -11.37
N ALA A 7 11.72 -15.81 -10.81
CA ALA A 7 10.39 -16.20 -11.32
C ALA A 7 10.16 -15.76 -12.76
N GLN A 8 10.51 -14.52 -13.10
CA GLN A 8 10.43 -14.04 -14.48
C GLN A 8 11.39 -14.80 -15.41
N ARG A 9 12.61 -15.11 -14.96
CA ARG A 9 13.56 -15.89 -15.77
C ARG A 9 13.01 -17.31 -16.02
N ALA A 10 12.51 -17.98 -14.98
CA ALA A 10 11.89 -19.30 -15.10
C ALA A 10 10.70 -19.26 -16.07
N GLY A 11 9.83 -18.24 -15.97
CA GLY A 11 8.73 -18.02 -16.92
C GLY A 11 9.21 -17.85 -18.38
N ARG A 12 10.24 -17.01 -18.61
CA ARG A 12 10.85 -16.86 -19.95
C ARG A 12 11.46 -18.16 -20.48
N SER A 13 12.08 -18.94 -19.60
CA SER A 13 12.68 -20.24 -19.93
C SER A 13 11.68 -21.41 -19.90
N ARG A 14 10.37 -21.15 -19.69
CA ARG A 14 9.32 -22.18 -19.55
C ARG A 14 9.65 -23.28 -18.53
N LYS A 15 10.34 -22.91 -17.45
CA LYS A 15 10.66 -23.81 -16.34
C LYS A 15 9.64 -23.62 -15.21
N ALA A 16 9.25 -24.72 -14.59
CA ALA A 16 8.41 -24.68 -13.40
C ALA A 16 9.15 -23.97 -12.25
N ILE A 17 8.41 -23.18 -11.48
CA ILE A 17 8.90 -22.52 -10.27
C ILE A 17 7.74 -22.35 -9.28
N VAL A 18 8.04 -22.50 -7.99
CA VAL A 18 7.13 -22.17 -6.88
C VAL A 18 7.80 -21.05 -6.08
N PHE A 19 7.03 -20.02 -5.73
CA PHE A 19 7.50 -18.85 -5.00
C PHE A 19 6.34 -18.22 -4.21
N LEU A 20 6.65 -17.26 -3.34
CA LEU A 20 5.64 -16.57 -2.54
C LEU A 20 4.91 -15.50 -3.37
N GLY A 21 3.62 -15.71 -3.57
CA GLY A 21 2.67 -14.75 -4.15
C GLY A 21 2.00 -13.90 -3.06
N TRP A 22 1.57 -12.69 -3.41
CA TRP A 22 0.80 -11.79 -2.57
C TRP A 22 0.07 -10.74 -3.43
N GLU A 23 -1.03 -10.21 -2.89
CA GLU A 23 -1.82 -9.14 -3.48
C GLU A 23 -2.05 -8.04 -2.43
N PRO A 24 -2.02 -6.74 -2.80
CA PRO A 24 -1.75 -6.18 -4.13
C PRO A 24 -0.26 -6.24 -4.51
N HIS A 25 0.02 -6.76 -5.71
CA HIS A 25 1.37 -6.73 -6.29
C HIS A 25 1.33 -6.86 -7.82
N PRO A 26 2.14 -6.11 -8.59
CA PRO A 26 2.08 -6.14 -10.05
C PRO A 26 2.49 -7.46 -10.70
N MET A 27 3.08 -8.41 -9.95
CA MET A 27 3.33 -9.75 -10.47
C MET A 27 2.04 -10.46 -10.91
N ASN A 28 0.91 -10.16 -10.26
CA ASN A 28 -0.41 -10.72 -10.60
C ASN A 28 -0.88 -10.28 -12.01
N VAL A 29 -0.33 -9.18 -12.54
CA VAL A 29 -0.63 -8.68 -13.89
C VAL A 29 0.49 -8.99 -14.88
N GLN A 30 1.74 -8.92 -14.45
CA GLN A 30 2.92 -9.07 -15.32
C GLN A 30 3.31 -10.53 -15.57
N MET A 31 2.90 -11.46 -14.70
CA MET A 31 3.26 -12.87 -14.79
C MET A 31 1.98 -13.71 -14.94
N ARG A 32 2.05 -14.74 -15.78
CA ARG A 32 1.01 -15.78 -15.81
C ARG A 32 1.30 -16.76 -14.67
N MET A 33 0.65 -16.57 -13.53
CA MET A 33 0.81 -17.38 -12.33
C MET A 33 -0.56 -17.75 -11.73
N ASN A 34 -0.59 -18.82 -10.94
CA ASN A 34 -1.76 -19.26 -10.19
C ASN A 34 -1.39 -19.39 -8.72
N TYR A 35 -2.30 -19.00 -7.82
CA TYR A 35 -2.20 -19.35 -6.41
C TYR A 35 -2.56 -20.82 -6.23
N LEU A 36 -1.74 -21.55 -5.47
CA LEU A 36 -1.96 -22.97 -5.22
C LEU A 36 -2.98 -23.16 -4.09
N ALA A 37 -3.97 -24.04 -4.31
CA ALA A 37 -4.93 -24.44 -3.29
C ALA A 37 -4.33 -25.49 -2.33
N GLY A 38 -4.96 -25.68 -1.17
CA GLY A 38 -4.58 -26.69 -0.17
C GLY A 38 -3.53 -26.23 0.84
N GLY A 39 -3.23 -24.92 0.87
CA GLY A 39 -2.32 -24.30 1.82
C GLY A 39 -2.99 -23.72 3.06
N ASP A 40 -4.29 -24.00 3.27
CA ASP A 40 -5.16 -23.28 4.19
C ASP A 40 -4.68 -23.32 5.65
N ASP A 41 -4.15 -24.47 6.10
CA ASP A 41 -3.61 -24.64 7.47
C ASP A 41 -2.28 -23.88 7.69
N VAL A 42 -1.61 -23.45 6.62
CA VAL A 42 -0.28 -22.82 6.67
C VAL A 42 -0.34 -21.34 6.35
N PHE A 43 -1.04 -20.98 5.27
CA PHE A 43 -1.13 -19.61 4.75
C PHE A 43 -2.46 -18.93 5.10
N GLY A 44 -3.43 -19.69 5.60
CA GLY A 44 -4.80 -19.23 5.80
C GLY A 44 -5.72 -19.61 4.64
N PRO A 45 -7.05 -19.62 4.89
CA PRO A 45 -8.05 -19.95 3.88
C PRO A 45 -8.05 -18.94 2.72
N ASN A 46 -8.83 -19.23 1.68
CA ASN A 46 -9.04 -18.34 0.53
C ASN A 46 -7.73 -17.90 -0.16
N PHE A 47 -6.80 -18.84 -0.38
CA PHE A 47 -5.47 -18.58 -0.94
C PHE A 47 -4.56 -17.69 -0.07
N GLY A 48 -4.77 -17.70 1.24
CA GLY A 48 -4.02 -16.89 2.19
C GLY A 48 -4.52 -15.45 2.28
N GLU A 49 -5.84 -15.27 2.31
CA GLU A 49 -6.46 -13.96 2.53
C GLU A 49 -5.88 -13.31 3.79
N ALA A 50 -5.32 -12.11 3.64
CA ALA A 50 -4.57 -11.44 4.68
C ALA A 50 -5.08 -10.01 4.94
N LYS A 51 -4.87 -9.55 6.17
CA LYS A 51 -5.14 -8.17 6.58
C LYS A 51 -3.83 -7.52 7.02
N VAL A 52 -3.61 -6.28 6.56
CA VAL A 52 -2.47 -5.46 6.96
C VAL A 52 -2.95 -4.46 8.00
N TYR A 53 -2.22 -4.36 9.11
CA TYR A 53 -2.59 -3.51 10.24
C TYR A 53 -1.51 -2.46 10.51
N THR A 54 -1.97 -1.25 10.87
CA THR A 54 -1.11 -0.22 11.45
C THR A 54 -0.93 -0.51 12.93
N VAL A 55 0.32 -0.66 13.38
CA VAL A 55 0.66 -0.90 14.79
C VAL A 55 1.54 0.22 15.32
N VAL A 56 1.33 0.61 16.58
CA VAL A 56 2.10 1.65 17.26
C VAL A 56 2.66 1.11 18.57
N ALA A 57 3.75 1.73 19.06
CA ALA A 57 4.33 1.38 20.34
C ALA A 57 3.36 1.72 21.49
N GLU A 58 3.50 1.01 22.61
CA GLU A 58 2.71 1.28 23.81
C GLU A 58 2.85 2.76 24.25
N GLY A 59 1.71 3.36 24.64
CA GLY A 59 1.64 4.76 25.04
C GLY A 59 1.89 5.78 23.92
N PHE A 60 2.09 5.36 22.66
CA PHE A 60 2.26 6.30 21.54
C PHE A 60 1.03 7.19 21.35
N GLU A 61 -0.17 6.64 21.45
CA GLU A 61 -1.41 7.39 21.24
C GLU A 61 -1.59 8.52 22.27
N ALA A 62 -1.25 8.26 23.53
CA ALA A 62 -1.28 9.27 24.58
C ALA A 62 -0.21 10.35 24.38
N ARG A 63 0.98 9.97 23.92
CA ARG A 63 2.09 10.92 23.67
C ARG A 63 1.90 11.75 22.40
N CYS A 64 1.25 11.19 21.39
CA CYS A 64 1.12 11.79 20.05
C CYS A 64 -0.33 11.70 19.54
N PRO A 65 -1.31 12.32 20.23
CA PRO A 65 -2.73 12.11 19.94
C PRO A 65 -3.15 12.60 18.54
N ASN A 66 -2.54 13.67 18.03
CA ASN A 66 -2.83 14.19 16.69
C ASN A 66 -2.37 13.21 15.59
N VAL A 67 -1.17 12.63 15.74
CA VAL A 67 -0.66 11.63 14.79
C VAL A 67 -1.41 10.32 14.93
N ALA A 68 -1.74 9.89 16.15
CA ALA A 68 -2.55 8.71 16.38
C ALA A 68 -3.90 8.79 15.67
N ARG A 69 -4.55 9.96 15.69
CA ARG A 69 -5.79 10.18 14.94
C ARG A 69 -5.62 9.99 13.44
N LEU A 70 -4.53 10.52 12.86
CA LEU A 70 -4.21 10.25 11.45
C LEU A 70 -4.07 8.74 11.22
N LEU A 71 -3.30 8.04 12.05
CA LEU A 71 -3.06 6.59 11.91
C LEU A 71 -4.35 5.76 12.04
N HIS A 72 -5.30 6.15 12.88
CA HIS A 72 -6.61 5.48 12.98
C HIS A 72 -7.48 5.71 11.75
N ASN A 73 -7.43 6.91 11.17
CA ASN A 73 -8.22 7.24 9.98
C ASN A 73 -7.62 6.62 8.71
N LEU A 74 -6.34 6.27 8.74
CA LEU A 74 -5.55 5.86 7.58
C LEU A 74 -5.94 4.44 7.16
N GLN A 75 -6.68 4.37 6.07
CA GLN A 75 -7.19 3.14 5.48
C GLN A 75 -6.84 3.08 4.00
N PHE A 76 -6.47 1.89 3.54
CA PHE A 76 -6.09 1.63 2.16
C PHE A 76 -7.07 0.68 1.49
N SER A 77 -7.10 0.73 0.17
CA SER A 77 -7.76 -0.27 -0.67
C SER A 77 -6.73 -0.90 -1.60
N THR A 78 -6.99 -2.13 -2.01
CA THR A 78 -6.14 -2.85 -2.97
C THR A 78 -6.02 -2.11 -4.30
N ASP A 79 -7.09 -1.45 -4.74
CA ASP A 79 -7.10 -0.61 -5.95
C ASP A 79 -6.17 0.61 -5.80
N MET A 80 -6.26 1.33 -4.68
CA MET A 80 -5.38 2.47 -4.38
C MET A 80 -3.90 2.06 -4.40
N GLU A 81 -3.56 0.98 -3.70
CA GLU A 81 -2.19 0.47 -3.64
C GLU A 81 -1.70 0.06 -5.03
N SER A 82 -2.54 -0.63 -5.81
CA SER A 82 -2.21 -1.05 -7.18
C SER A 82 -1.94 0.14 -8.11
N GLN A 83 -2.77 1.18 -8.05
CA GLN A 83 -2.59 2.40 -8.85
C GLN A 83 -1.29 3.14 -8.51
N VAL A 84 -0.88 3.15 -7.23
CA VAL A 84 0.36 3.78 -6.78
C VAL A 84 1.59 2.92 -7.13
N MET A 85 1.48 1.60 -7.04
CA MET A 85 2.58 0.68 -7.33
C MET A 85 2.98 0.65 -8.81
N GLY A 86 2.03 0.81 -9.74
CA GLY A 86 2.29 0.76 -11.18
C GLY A 86 3.42 1.72 -11.63
N PRO A 87 3.31 3.04 -11.38
CA PRO A 87 4.36 4.00 -11.70
C PRO A 87 5.69 3.72 -11.02
N ILE A 88 5.68 3.21 -9.78
CA ILE A 88 6.90 2.89 -9.02
C ILE A 88 7.71 1.82 -9.73
N LEU A 89 7.02 0.80 -10.25
CA LEU A 89 7.68 -0.23 -11.06
C LEU A 89 8.22 0.30 -12.39
N SER A 90 7.60 1.34 -12.94
CA SER A 90 8.11 2.10 -14.09
C SER A 90 9.19 3.13 -13.70
N LYS A 91 9.84 2.96 -12.54
CA LYS A 91 10.96 3.77 -12.01
C LYS A 91 10.58 5.18 -11.55
N VAL A 92 9.30 5.49 -11.36
CA VAL A 92 8.89 6.72 -10.66
C VAL A 92 9.25 6.59 -9.18
N ARG A 93 9.80 7.66 -8.58
CA ARG A 93 10.10 7.67 -7.14
C ARG A 93 8.80 7.47 -6.34
N PRO A 94 8.77 6.60 -5.30
CA PRO A 94 7.55 6.33 -4.52
C PRO A 94 6.81 7.58 -4.03
N ASN A 95 7.55 8.53 -3.46
CA ASN A 95 6.94 9.79 -2.98
C ASN A 95 6.30 10.61 -4.11
N ALA A 96 6.87 10.58 -5.32
CA ALA A 96 6.30 11.26 -6.48
C ALA A 96 5.05 10.53 -6.99
N ALA A 97 5.07 9.19 -7.02
CA ALA A 97 3.91 8.38 -7.41
C ALA A 97 2.73 8.60 -6.44
N ALA A 98 2.98 8.51 -5.13
CA ALA A 98 1.98 8.77 -4.09
C ALA A 98 1.45 10.20 -4.17
N ARG A 99 2.33 11.21 -4.30
CA ARG A 99 1.90 12.62 -4.45
C ARG A 99 1.02 12.81 -5.69
N ASN A 100 1.40 12.24 -6.83
CA ASN A 100 0.62 12.33 -8.06
C ASN A 100 -0.74 11.63 -7.95
N PHE A 101 -0.80 10.49 -7.24
CA PHE A 101 -2.05 9.80 -6.95
C PHE A 101 -2.96 10.66 -6.06
N LEU A 102 -2.43 11.19 -4.94
CA LEU A 102 -3.21 12.02 -4.01
C LEU A 102 -3.71 13.31 -4.67
N LYS A 103 -2.92 13.94 -5.54
CA LYS A 103 -3.35 15.10 -6.35
C LYS A 103 -4.60 14.81 -7.20
N LYS A 104 -4.72 13.58 -7.71
CA LYS A 104 -5.83 13.17 -8.58
C LYS A 104 -7.03 12.61 -7.81
N ASN A 105 -6.82 12.19 -6.56
CA ASN A 105 -7.82 11.49 -5.76
C ASN A 105 -7.99 12.17 -4.38
N PRO A 106 -8.51 13.40 -4.32
CA PRO A 106 -8.63 14.14 -3.05
C PRO A 106 -9.52 13.44 -2.02
N ALA A 107 -10.57 12.76 -2.48
CA ALA A 107 -11.46 11.95 -1.65
C ALA A 107 -10.74 10.83 -0.88
N THR A 108 -9.52 10.44 -1.27
CA THR A 108 -8.71 9.48 -0.54
C THR A 108 -8.22 10.03 0.81
N TYR A 109 -7.65 11.23 0.84
CA TYR A 109 -7.00 11.76 2.03
C TYR A 109 -7.93 12.61 2.91
N GLU A 110 -9.07 13.05 2.37
CA GLU A 110 -10.08 13.78 3.14
C GLU A 110 -10.52 13.03 4.41
N PRO A 111 -10.89 11.73 4.36
CA PRO A 111 -11.19 10.96 5.57
C PRO A 111 -9.98 10.80 6.49
N TRP A 112 -8.77 10.61 5.94
CA TRP A 112 -7.54 10.45 6.71
C TRP A 112 -7.26 11.65 7.61
N LEU A 113 -7.58 12.86 7.12
CA LEU A 113 -7.31 14.12 7.81
C LEU A 113 -8.46 14.59 8.71
N LYS A 114 -9.55 13.82 8.84
CA LYS A 114 -10.68 14.19 9.70
C LYS A 114 -10.24 14.39 11.15
N GLY A 115 -10.30 15.64 11.61
CA GLY A 115 -9.93 16.03 12.97
C GLY A 115 -8.42 16.03 13.24
N VAL A 116 -7.59 15.98 12.20
CA VAL A 116 -6.12 16.06 12.26
C VAL A 116 -5.68 17.49 11.99
N THR A 117 -4.76 18.01 12.81
CA THR A 117 -4.18 19.35 12.65
C THR A 117 -2.75 19.30 12.12
N THR A 118 -2.24 20.44 11.67
CA THR A 118 -0.80 20.63 11.45
C THR A 118 -0.05 20.64 12.79
N TYR A 119 1.29 20.66 12.73
CA TYR A 119 2.14 20.77 13.92
C TYR A 119 1.83 22.03 14.74
N ASP A 120 1.57 23.16 14.07
CA ASP A 120 1.23 24.43 14.71
C ASP A 120 -0.27 24.56 15.06
N GLY A 121 -1.06 23.49 14.91
CA GLY A 121 -2.48 23.45 15.28
C GLY A 121 -3.47 23.97 14.23
N ASN A 122 -3.02 24.25 13.00
CA ASN A 122 -3.89 24.68 11.91
C ASN A 122 -4.67 23.50 11.29
N ASP A 123 -5.67 23.79 10.47
CA ASP A 123 -6.45 22.77 9.77
C ASP A 123 -5.57 21.89 8.85
N GLY A 124 -5.54 20.58 9.12
CA GLY A 124 -4.69 19.65 8.39
C GLY A 124 -5.13 19.45 6.94
N LEU A 125 -6.44 19.41 6.70
CA LEU A 125 -7.00 19.20 5.36
C LEU A 125 -6.66 20.36 4.41
N ALA A 126 -6.84 21.60 4.87
CA ALA A 126 -6.48 22.79 4.12
C ALA A 126 -4.98 22.83 3.82
N ALA A 127 -4.14 22.51 4.80
CA ALA A 127 -2.69 22.50 4.62
C ALA A 127 -2.23 21.46 3.58
N VAL A 128 -2.74 20.23 3.66
CA VAL A 128 -2.40 19.17 2.69
C VAL A 128 -2.93 19.51 1.30
N THR A 129 -4.17 20.00 1.20
CA THR A 129 -4.75 20.40 -0.09
C THR A 129 -3.90 21.48 -0.77
N ALA A 130 -3.47 22.50 -0.03
CA ALA A 130 -2.56 23.53 -0.54
C ALA A 130 -1.19 22.96 -0.95
N ALA A 131 -0.65 21.99 -0.20
CA ALA A 131 0.63 21.36 -0.53
C ALA A 131 0.56 20.46 -1.78
N LEU A 132 -0.61 19.87 -2.06
CA LEU A 132 -0.84 19.03 -3.23
C LEU A 132 -1.16 19.86 -4.48
N THR A 133 -1.74 21.06 -4.36
CA THR A 133 -2.01 21.92 -5.53
C THR A 133 -0.80 22.72 -6.01
N ARG A 134 0.24 22.88 -5.17
CA ARG A 134 1.56 23.39 -5.57
C ARG A 134 2.32 22.40 -6.47
#